data_AF-A0A2V1NM89-F1
#
_entry.id   AF-A0A2V1NM89-F1
#
_cell.length_a   1.000
_cell.length_b   1.000
_cell.length_c   1.000
_cell.angle_alpha   90.00
_cell.angle_beta   90.00
_cell.angle_gamma   90.00
#
_symmetry.space_group_name_H-M   'P 1'
#
loop_
_entity.id
_entity.type
_entity.pdbx_description
1 polymer ?
#
loop_
_entity_poly.entity_id
_entity_poly.type
_entity_poly.pdbx_seq_one_letter_code
_entity_poly.pdbx_strand_id
1 'polypeptide(L)'
;MYDLIFRALSCALRVLMPRRRPGRHSATHFTATPPPTPVIPESPWSRPWTSPSKAEAAEIFRRQAEAEEARLQQERLRIAELASMGIDHPYTYPGAPFTEFPGWQAHGGGWVRTA
;
A
#
# COMPACT_ATOMS: atom_id res chain seq x y z
N MET A 1 -28.06 1.78 -51.90
CA MET A 1 -28.77 1.29 -50.68
C MET A 1 -27.98 1.63 -49.43
N TYR A 2 -26.69 1.33 -49.37
CA TYR A 2 -25.80 1.66 -48.25
C TYR A 2 -25.71 3.16 -47.92
N ASP A 3 -25.80 4.03 -48.93
CA ASP A 3 -25.73 5.49 -48.70
C ASP A 3 -26.92 6.01 -47.88
N LEU A 4 -28.11 5.43 -48.07
CA LEU A 4 -29.30 5.79 -47.29
C LEU A 4 -29.18 5.33 -45.85
N ILE A 5 -28.63 4.13 -45.64
CA ILE A 5 -28.36 3.57 -44.31
C ILE A 5 -27.32 4.44 -43.58
N PHE A 6 -26.23 4.79 -44.25
CA PHE A 6 -25.16 5.60 -43.69
C PHE A 6 -25.65 7.02 -43.32
N ARG A 7 -26.49 7.59 -44.17
CA ARG A 7 -27.08 8.91 -43.97
C ARG A 7 -28.09 8.90 -42.81
N ALA A 8 -28.91 7.86 -42.70
CA ALA A 8 -29.85 7.68 -41.60
C ALA A 8 -29.12 7.50 -40.26
N LEU A 9 -28.11 6.62 -40.21
CA LEU A 9 -27.29 6.40 -39.00
C LEU A 9 -26.53 7.67 -38.59
N SER A 10 -25.96 8.39 -39.55
CA SER A 10 -25.27 9.67 -39.28
C SER A 10 -26.21 10.73 -38.72
N CYS A 11 -27.46 10.77 -39.21
CA CYS A 11 -28.48 11.69 -38.72
C CYS A 11 -28.90 11.35 -37.28
N ALA A 12 -29.18 10.07 -37.02
CA ALA A 12 -29.51 9.57 -35.69
C ALA A 12 -28.38 9.85 -34.67
N LEU A 13 -27.12 9.61 -35.05
CA LEU A 13 -25.97 9.87 -34.18
C LEU A 13 -25.78 11.36 -33.87
N ARG A 14 -26.10 12.27 -34.81
CA ARG A 14 -26.03 13.73 -34.58
C ARG A 14 -27.10 14.23 -33.61
N VAL A 15 -28.24 13.54 -33.52
CA VAL A 15 -29.33 13.87 -32.59
C VAL A 15 -29.08 13.26 -31.21
N LEU A 16 -28.61 12.01 -31.18
CA LEU A 16 -28.39 11.26 -29.93
C LEU A 16 -27.11 11.68 -29.19
N MET A 17 -26.09 12.16 -29.90
CA MET A 17 -24.86 12.66 -29.28
C MET A 17 -24.99 14.16 -29.02
N PRO A 18 -24.90 14.63 -27.76
CA PRO A 18 -24.79 16.06 -27.47
C PRO A 18 -23.63 16.63 -28.29
N ARG A 19 -23.86 17.73 -29.01
CA ARG A 19 -22.79 18.45 -29.73
C ARG A 19 -21.59 18.56 -28.79
N ARG A 20 -20.43 18.06 -29.23
CA ARG A 20 -19.17 18.11 -28.48
C ARG A 20 -18.82 19.58 -28.26
N ARG A 21 -19.36 20.17 -27.18
CA ARG A 21 -18.81 21.42 -26.67
C ARG A 21 -17.33 21.16 -26.42
N PRO A 22 -16.44 22.08 -26.81
CA PRO A 22 -15.02 21.93 -26.50
C PRO A 22 -14.91 21.65 -25.00
N GLY A 23 -14.46 20.43 -24.65
CA GLY A 23 -14.37 20.01 -23.26
C GLY A 23 -13.38 20.90 -22.51
N ARG A 24 -13.37 20.82 -21.17
CA ARG A 24 -12.42 21.56 -20.32
C ARG A 24 -10.94 21.31 -20.66
N HIS A 25 -10.66 20.24 -21.41
CA HIS A 25 -9.33 19.85 -21.88
C HIS A 25 -9.12 20.03 -23.39
N SER A 26 -10.03 20.73 -24.07
CA SER A 26 -9.87 21.04 -25.49
C SER A 26 -8.92 22.21 -25.70
N ALA A 27 -8.19 22.23 -26.81
CA ALA A 27 -7.31 23.33 -27.17
C ALA A 27 -8.05 24.68 -27.17
N THR A 28 -9.30 24.70 -27.65
CA THR A 28 -10.16 25.88 -27.66
C THR A 28 -10.45 26.44 -26.26
N HIS A 29 -10.54 25.59 -25.24
CA HIS A 29 -10.75 25.99 -23.84
C HIS A 29 -9.49 26.64 -23.25
N PHE A 30 -8.31 26.16 -23.63
CA PHE A 30 -7.03 26.74 -23.21
C PHE A 30 -6.72 28.06 -23.92
N THR A 31 -7.14 28.23 -25.17
CA THR A 31 -6.96 29.50 -25.90
C THR A 31 -7.92 30.60 -25.45
N ALA A 32 -9.07 30.24 -24.87
CA ALA A 32 -10.10 31.19 -24.45
C ALA A 32 -9.82 31.82 -23.06
N THR A 33 -8.93 31.22 -22.27
CA THR A 33 -8.61 31.70 -20.92
C THR A 33 -7.18 32.24 -20.90
N PRO A 34 -6.95 33.55 -20.67
CA PRO A 34 -5.58 34.03 -20.47
C PRO A 34 -4.98 33.32 -19.25
N PRO A 35 -3.72 32.86 -19.32
CA PRO A 35 -3.10 32.19 -18.19
C PRO A 35 -3.06 33.16 -17.01
N PRO A 36 -3.53 32.74 -15.82
CA PRO A 36 -3.38 33.57 -14.63
C PRO A 36 -1.89 33.83 -14.39
N THR A 37 -1.54 35.06 -14.04
CA THR A 37 -0.17 35.39 -13.62
C THR A 37 0.20 34.47 -12.47
N PRO A 38 1.26 33.64 -12.59
CA PRO A 38 1.57 32.67 -11.56
C PRO A 38 2.13 33.41 -10.34
N VAL A 39 1.25 33.68 -9.37
CA VAL A 39 1.66 33.91 -7.98
C VAL A 39 1.95 32.52 -7.45
N ILE A 40 3.21 32.07 -7.55
CA ILE A 40 3.63 30.80 -6.96
C ILE A 40 3.83 31.08 -5.47
N PRO A 41 2.90 30.68 -4.57
CA PRO A 41 3.22 30.71 -3.15
C PRO A 41 4.43 29.82 -2.92
N GLU A 42 5.36 30.24 -2.05
CA GLU A 42 6.49 29.39 -1.67
C GLU A 42 5.94 28.04 -1.19
N SER A 43 6.18 27.00 -2.00
CA SER A 43 5.65 25.68 -1.70
C SER A 43 6.32 25.20 -0.41
N PRO A 44 5.56 24.64 0.54
CA PRO A 44 6.16 24.00 1.72
C PRO A 44 7.13 22.87 1.32
N TRP A 45 7.03 22.34 0.09
CA TRP A 45 7.94 21.36 -0.49
C TRP A 45 9.18 21.96 -1.17
N SER A 46 9.28 23.29 -1.28
CA SER A 46 10.49 23.98 -1.76
C SER A 46 11.58 24.07 -0.70
N ARG A 47 11.28 23.74 0.56
CA ARG A 47 12.27 23.73 1.64
C ARG A 47 13.14 22.46 1.53
N PRO A 48 14.48 22.58 1.64
CA PRO A 48 15.35 21.42 1.80
C PRO A 48 14.88 20.60 2.99
N TRP A 49 14.74 19.28 2.80
CA TRP A 49 14.33 18.40 3.90
C TRP A 49 15.35 18.48 5.02
N THR A 50 14.92 18.87 6.22
CA THR A 50 15.77 18.85 7.42
C THR A 50 15.90 17.40 7.87
N SER A 51 16.94 16.72 7.40
CA SER A 51 17.27 15.38 7.89
C SER A 51 17.96 15.49 9.26
N PRO A 52 17.70 14.55 10.18
CA PRO A 52 18.51 14.41 11.39
C PRO A 52 19.99 14.28 11.04
N SER A 53 20.84 14.81 11.91
CA SER A 53 22.27 14.55 11.83
C SER A 53 22.54 13.05 12.02
N LYS A 54 23.71 12.56 11.57
CA LYS A 54 24.11 11.16 11.72
C LYS A 54 24.02 10.68 13.17
N ALA A 55 24.42 11.53 14.12
CA ALA A 55 24.39 11.23 15.55
C ALA A 55 22.95 11.10 16.06
N GLU A 56 22.06 12.01 15.66
CA GLU A 56 20.63 11.96 16.03
C GLU A 56 19.93 10.74 15.43
N ALA A 57 20.21 10.41 14.16
CA ALA A 57 19.68 9.21 13.53
C ALA A 57 20.13 7.94 14.28
N ALA A 58 21.41 7.84 14.63
CA ALA A 58 21.94 6.70 15.39
C ALA A 58 21.30 6.57 16.78
N GLU A 59 21.00 7.69 17.44
CA GLU A 59 20.29 7.71 18.72
C GLU A 59 18.83 7.25 18.56
N ILE A 60 18.12 7.71 17.52
CA ILE A 60 16.76 7.28 17.22
C ILE A 60 16.71 5.75 17.02
N PHE A 61 17.63 5.20 16.23
CA PHE A 61 17.67 3.76 15.99
C PHE A 61 18.05 2.97 17.26
N ARG A 62 18.91 3.50 18.12
CA ARG A 62 19.25 2.85 19.40
C ARG A 62 18.02 2.77 20.31
N ARG A 63 17.27 3.87 20.45
CA ARG A 63 16.03 3.89 21.24
C ARG A 63 14.96 2.96 20.69
N GLN A 64 14.85 2.83 19.37
CA GLN A 64 13.93 1.87 18.74
C GLN A 64 14.36 0.41 18.98
N ALA A 65 15.66 0.13 18.97
CA ALA A 65 16.19 -1.20 19.25
C ALA A 65 15.98 -1.63 20.72
N GLU A 66 15.87 -0.67 21.64
CA GLU A 66 15.57 -0.90 23.06
C GLU A 66 14.06 -1.04 23.34
N ALA A 67 13.20 -0.71 22.38
CA ALA A 67 11.76 -0.79 22.53
C ALA A 67 11.23 -2.23 22.46
N GLU A 68 10.08 -2.48 23.08
CA GLU A 68 9.37 -3.77 23.06
C GLU A 68 9.08 -4.27 21.63
N GLU A 69 9.02 -3.35 20.67
CA GLU A 69 8.92 -3.61 19.24
C GLU A 69 10.08 -4.45 18.69
N ALA A 70 11.30 -4.31 19.24
CA ALA A 70 12.45 -5.11 18.84
C ALA A 70 12.29 -6.59 19.20
N ARG A 71 11.68 -6.90 20.36
CA ARG A 71 11.39 -8.28 20.76
C ARG A 71 10.34 -8.92 19.86
N LEU A 72 9.27 -8.18 19.55
CA LEU A 72 8.25 -8.63 18.59
C LEU A 72 8.84 -8.85 17.20
N GLN A 73 9.79 -8.02 16.77
CA GLN A 73 10.45 -8.19 15.48
C GLN A 73 11.37 -9.41 15.45
N GLN A 74 12.10 -9.69 16.52
CA GLN A 74 12.89 -10.92 16.66
C GLN A 74 11.99 -12.17 16.62
N GLU A 75 10.85 -12.13 17.30
CA GLU A 75 9.88 -13.24 17.30
C GLU A 75 9.31 -13.48 15.90
N ARG A 76 8.93 -12.42 15.17
CA ARG A 76 8.47 -12.52 13.77
C ARG A 76 9.53 -13.14 12.86
N LEU A 77 10.80 -12.75 13.00
CA LEU A 77 11.89 -13.32 12.22
C LEU A 77 12.08 -14.81 12.53
N ARG A 78 12.02 -15.18 13.81
CA ARG A 78 12.09 -16.57 14.24
C ARG A 78 10.93 -17.41 13.70
N ILE A 79 9.71 -16.86 13.68
CA ILE A 79 8.54 -17.51 13.08
C ILE A 79 8.74 -17.73 11.58
N ALA A 80 9.25 -16.71 10.87
CA ALA A 80 9.50 -16.81 9.43
C ALA A 80 10.56 -17.88 9.10
N GLU A 81 11.62 -17.97 9.91
CA GLU A 81 12.64 -19.01 9.78
C GLU A 81 12.05 -20.41 10.00
N LEU A 82 11.26 -20.61 11.05
CA LEU A 82 10.57 -21.88 11.32
C LEU A 82 9.62 -22.27 10.16
N ALA A 83 8.84 -21.31 9.67
CA ALA A 83 7.94 -21.53 8.54
C ALA A 83 8.71 -21.92 7.26
N SER A 84 9.89 -21.33 7.02
CA SER A 84 10.75 -21.70 5.89
C SER A 84 11.26 -23.16 5.95
N MET A 85 11.37 -23.70 7.16
CA MET A 85 11.72 -25.11 7.42
C MET A 85 10.48 -26.03 7.43
N GLY A 86 9.29 -25.50 7.19
CA GLY A 86 8.02 -26.23 7.28
C GLY A 86 7.62 -26.59 8.71
N ILE A 87 8.21 -25.92 9.71
CA ILE A 87 7.90 -26.13 11.13
C ILE A 87 6.87 -25.09 11.53
N ASP A 88 5.69 -25.56 11.95
CA ASP A 88 4.68 -24.67 12.51
C ASP A 88 5.17 -24.11 13.85
N HIS A 89 5.20 -22.79 13.96
CA HIS A 89 5.55 -22.14 15.20
C HIS A 89 4.42 -22.34 16.23
N PRO A 90 4.70 -22.88 17.43
CA PRO A 90 3.66 -23.07 18.43
C PRO A 90 3.15 -21.71 18.90
N TYR A 91 1.88 -21.41 18.62
CA TYR A 91 1.21 -20.21 19.10
C TYR A 91 1.01 -20.30 20.62
N THR A 92 1.91 -19.69 21.39
CA THR A 92 1.93 -19.75 22.86
C THR A 92 1.19 -18.58 23.54
N TYR A 93 0.30 -17.88 22.82
CA TYR A 93 -0.52 -16.82 23.42
C TYR A 93 -1.80 -17.37 24.06
N PRO A 94 -2.34 -16.75 25.14
CA PRO A 94 -3.58 -17.19 25.77
C PRO A 94 -4.75 -17.18 24.78
N GLY A 95 -5.39 -18.34 24.57
CA GLY A 95 -6.51 -18.50 23.62
C GLY A 95 -6.10 -18.87 22.19
N ALA A 96 -4.85 -19.27 21.96
CA ALA A 96 -4.42 -19.77 20.66
C ALA A 96 -5.24 -21.02 20.25
N PRO A 97 -5.65 -21.12 18.97
CA PRO A 97 -6.53 -22.20 18.50
C PRO A 97 -5.87 -23.59 18.50
N PHE A 98 -4.53 -23.67 18.62
CA PHE A 98 -3.76 -24.92 18.53
C PHE A 98 -2.89 -25.17 19.78
N THR A 99 -3.37 -24.76 20.96
CA THR A 99 -2.62 -24.98 22.22
C THR A 99 -2.59 -26.47 22.62
N GLU A 100 -3.49 -27.28 22.08
CA GLU A 100 -3.62 -28.71 22.36
C GLU A 100 -3.45 -29.51 21.06
N PHE A 101 -2.23 -30.02 20.82
CA PHE A 101 -2.02 -31.06 19.82
C PHE A 101 -2.32 -32.42 20.48
N PRO A 102 -3.35 -33.17 20.04
CA PRO A 102 -3.65 -34.47 20.62
C PRO A 102 -2.50 -35.44 20.27
N GLY A 103 -1.73 -35.84 21.29
CA GLY A 103 -0.66 -36.86 21.18
C GLY A 103 0.78 -36.36 21.38
N TRP A 104 1.00 -35.08 21.69
CA TRP A 104 2.34 -34.55 21.98
C TRP A 104 2.36 -33.82 23.33
N GLN A 105 3.04 -34.40 24.32
CA GLN A 105 3.29 -33.74 25.60
C GLN A 105 4.66 -33.06 25.59
N ALA A 106 4.68 -31.81 26.06
CA ALA A 106 5.90 -31.06 26.28
C ALA A 106 6.56 -31.54 27.59
N HIS A 107 7.65 -32.29 27.48
CA HIS A 107 8.53 -32.60 28.60
C HIS A 107 9.79 -31.74 28.49
N GLY A 108 9.97 -30.84 29.47
CA GLY A 108 11.21 -30.12 29.81
C GLY A 108 12.30 -30.06 28.74
N GLY A 109 12.01 -29.45 27.58
CA GLY A 109 12.99 -29.20 26.52
C GLY A 109 12.78 -29.93 25.19
N GLY A 110 11.72 -30.74 25.02
CA GLY A 110 11.41 -31.37 23.73
C GLY A 110 10.02 -32.00 23.65
N TRP A 111 9.54 -32.19 22.41
CA TRP A 111 8.25 -32.81 22.12
C TRP A 111 8.43 -34.32 21.94
N VAL A 112 7.72 -35.13 22.73
CA VAL A 112 7.72 -36.60 22.63
C VAL A 112 6.34 -37.08 22.21
N ARG A 113 6.27 -37.96 21.20
CA ARG A 113 5.03 -38.57 20.71
C ARG A 113 4.64 -39.70 21.64
N THR A 114 3.49 -39.60 22.28
CA THR A 114 2.90 -40.75 22.98
C THR A 114 2.15 -41.60 21.97
N ALA A 115 2.46 -42.91 21.92
CA ALA A 115 1.76 -43.90 21.10
C ALA A 115 0.31 -44.10 21.56
#